data_AF-A0A6P6UKU7-F1
#
_entry.id   AF-A0A6P6UKU7-F1
#
_cell.length_a   1.000
_cell.length_b   1.000
_cell.length_c   1.000
_cell.angle_alpha   90.00
_cell.angle_beta   90.00
_cell.angle_gamma   90.00
#
_symmetry.space_group_name_H-M   'P 1'
#
loop_
_entity.id
_entity.type
_entity.pdbx_description
1 polymer ?
#
loop_
_entity_poly.entity_id
_entity_poly.type
_entity_poly.pdbx_seq_one_letter_code
_entity_poly.pdbx_strand_id
1 'polypeptide(L)'
;MDRLFLFSLLLSFTLLSSAVASAAGDREAASIIQDDPLIRQVVTPDGDDADPLLNADHHFSLFKTKYGKTYSTQEEHDHRFSVFKANLRRAKRHQLLDPSAVHGVTKFSDLTPSEFRRNHLGLNKHKRRLRLPADANKAPILPTTDLPADFDWRDHGAVTPVKDQGSCGSCWSFSTTGALEGAHYLATRELVSLSEQQLVDCDHECDPAEYNSCDSGCNGGLMNNAFEYILKSGGVEREQDYPYTGRDEKCKFDKSKIAAKVSNFSVVSTDEDQIAANLVKHGPLAVAINAIWMQTYIGGVSCPYICSKSQDHGVLLVGYGAAGYAPIRLKDKPYWIIKNSWGENWGENGYYKFCRADRNLCGVDSMVSSVAAVHT
;
A
#
# COMPACT_ATOMS: atom_id res chain seq x y z
N MET A 1 -59.29 53.62 13.63
CA MET A 1 -58.82 54.91 13.07
C MET A 1 -57.63 54.60 12.18
N ASP A 2 -57.80 54.96 10.91
CA ASP A 2 -56.94 54.66 9.78
C ASP A 2 -55.51 55.22 9.88
N ARG A 3 -54.57 54.55 9.19
CA ARG A 3 -53.68 55.10 8.12
C ARG A 3 -52.61 54.04 7.77
N LEU A 4 -52.64 53.40 6.60
CA LEU A 4 -52.03 53.82 5.31
C LEU A 4 -50.51 54.05 5.38
N PHE A 5 -49.68 53.12 4.86
CA PHE A 5 -49.02 53.23 3.54
C PHE A 5 -47.84 52.23 3.34
N LEU A 6 -47.71 51.82 2.06
CA LEU A 6 -46.50 51.51 1.28
C LEU A 6 -45.92 50.08 1.21
N PHE A 7 -46.10 49.54 0.00
CA PHE A 7 -45.33 48.52 -0.70
C PHE A 7 -43.80 48.70 -0.59
N SER A 8 -43.06 47.60 -0.43
CA SER A 8 -41.88 47.36 -1.27
C SER A 8 -41.57 45.87 -1.38
N LEU A 9 -41.37 45.45 -2.62
CA LEU A 9 -40.95 44.14 -3.11
C LEU A 9 -39.55 43.79 -2.55
N LEU A 10 -39.35 42.59 -2.01
CA LEU A 10 -38.00 42.06 -1.77
C LEU A 10 -37.91 40.62 -2.25
N LEU A 11 -37.10 40.46 -3.29
CA LEU A 11 -36.72 39.22 -3.95
C LEU A 11 -36.06 38.24 -2.99
N SER A 12 -36.43 36.98 -3.20
CA SER A 12 -35.78 35.74 -2.78
C SER A 12 -34.27 35.70 -3.06
N PHE A 13 -33.49 35.28 -2.06
CA PHE A 13 -32.28 34.46 -2.24
C PHE A 13 -32.09 33.56 -1.01
N THR A 14 -32.53 32.31 -1.10
CA THR A 14 -32.13 31.23 -0.20
C THR A 14 -30.77 30.71 -0.64
N LEU A 15 -29.72 31.00 0.12
CA LEU A 15 -28.41 30.37 -0.03
C LEU A 15 -28.51 28.92 0.47
N LEU A 16 -28.49 27.96 -0.46
CA LEU A 16 -28.12 26.58 -0.16
C LEU A 16 -26.63 26.56 0.23
N SER A 17 -26.33 26.24 1.49
CA SER A 17 -25.01 25.83 1.91
C SER A 17 -24.82 24.35 1.53
N SER A 18 -24.13 24.09 0.43
CA SER A 18 -23.55 22.77 0.15
C SER A 18 -22.20 22.67 0.86
N ALA A 19 -22.11 21.74 1.80
CA ALA A 19 -20.87 21.43 2.50
C ALA A 19 -19.79 20.96 1.51
N VAL A 20 -18.72 21.75 1.40
CA VAL A 20 -17.48 21.39 0.71
C VAL A 20 -16.65 20.56 1.68
N ALA A 21 -16.78 19.24 1.62
CA ALA A 21 -15.95 18.31 2.38
C ALA A 21 -15.21 17.38 1.40
N SER A 22 -14.26 17.95 0.66
CA SER A 22 -13.25 17.14 -0.08
C SER A 22 -11.94 17.86 -0.39
N ALA A 23 -11.81 19.16 -0.10
CA ALA A 23 -10.57 19.93 -0.33
C ALA A 23 -9.71 20.16 0.93
N ALA A 24 -10.15 19.69 2.09
CA ALA A 24 -9.46 19.92 3.36
C ALA A 24 -8.24 18.99 3.55
N GLY A 25 -8.37 17.70 3.20
CA GLY A 25 -7.28 16.72 3.37
C GLY A 25 -6.04 17.00 2.52
N ASP A 26 -6.23 17.47 1.27
CA ASP A 26 -5.11 17.78 0.38
C ASP A 26 -4.37 19.07 0.79
N ARG A 27 -5.07 20.05 1.38
CA ARG A 27 -4.45 21.28 1.90
C ARG A 27 -3.70 21.04 3.19
N GLU A 28 -4.19 20.15 4.05
CA GLU A 28 -3.53 19.80 5.30
C GLU A 28 -2.24 18.99 5.05
N ALA A 29 -2.29 18.01 4.14
CA ALA A 29 -1.11 17.25 3.71
C ALA A 29 -0.04 18.16 3.07
N ALA A 30 -0.43 19.07 2.18
CA ALA A 30 0.48 20.05 1.59
C ALA A 30 1.12 20.98 2.64
N SER A 31 0.39 21.34 3.71
CA SER A 31 0.92 22.17 4.81
C SER A 31 1.91 21.41 5.70
N ILE A 32 1.66 20.13 6.00
CA ILE A 32 2.59 19.27 6.76
C ILE A 32 3.90 19.07 5.99
N ILE A 33 3.80 18.93 4.65
CA ILE A 33 4.97 18.79 3.76
C ILE A 33 5.85 20.05 3.78
N GLN A 34 5.25 21.24 3.87
CA GLN A 34 6.00 22.49 3.91
C GLN A 34 6.74 22.72 5.22
N ASP A 35 6.33 22.14 6.35
CA ASP A 35 6.93 22.39 7.67
C ASP A 35 7.83 21.26 8.22
N ASP A 36 7.94 20.12 7.56
CA ASP A 36 8.85 19.05 8.00
C ASP A 36 10.32 19.35 7.60
N PRO A 37 11.23 19.59 8.57
CA PRO A 37 12.64 19.87 8.30
C PRO A 37 13.38 18.70 7.65
N LEU A 38 12.86 17.47 7.72
CA LEU A 38 13.39 16.31 7.01
C LEU A 38 13.02 16.29 5.53
N ILE A 39 11.86 16.85 5.16
CA ILE A 39 11.41 16.92 3.76
C ILE A 39 12.09 18.08 3.03
N ARG A 40 12.27 19.23 3.68
CA ARG A 40 12.97 20.41 3.11
C ARG A 40 14.42 20.12 2.65
N GLN A 41 15.03 19.04 3.14
CA GLN A 41 16.37 18.60 2.69
C GLN A 41 16.37 18.02 1.28
N VAL A 42 15.20 17.54 0.84
CA VAL A 42 15.01 16.81 -0.41
C VAL A 42 14.29 17.69 -1.43
N VAL A 43 13.39 18.54 -0.96
CA VAL A 43 12.60 19.49 -1.75
C VAL A 43 13.03 20.92 -1.38
N THR A 44 13.72 21.63 -2.27
CA THR A 44 14.07 23.04 -2.02
C THR A 44 12.94 23.96 -2.47
N PRO A 45 12.49 24.93 -1.65
CA PRO A 45 11.45 25.89 -2.04
C PRO A 45 11.83 26.75 -3.26
N ASP A 46 13.12 27.04 -3.43
CA ASP A 46 13.62 28.04 -4.40
C ASP A 46 14.52 27.46 -5.51
N GLY A 47 14.62 26.13 -5.64
CA GLY A 47 15.43 25.51 -6.70
C GLY A 47 16.95 25.73 -6.59
N ASP A 48 17.43 26.40 -5.53
CA ASP A 48 18.86 26.53 -5.28
C ASP A 48 19.48 25.17 -4.96
N ASP A 49 20.54 24.84 -5.70
CA ASP A 49 21.29 23.58 -5.64
C ASP A 49 22.26 23.55 -4.44
N ALA A 50 21.85 24.17 -3.32
CA ALA A 50 22.59 24.12 -2.07
C ALA A 50 22.74 22.64 -1.66
N ASP A 51 23.99 22.21 -1.49
CA ASP A 51 24.33 20.84 -1.16
C ASP A 51 23.63 20.43 0.16
N PRO A 52 22.69 19.45 0.15
CA PRO A 52 22.02 18.98 1.36
C PRO A 52 23.00 18.45 2.42
N LEU A 53 24.27 18.23 2.04
CA LEU A 53 25.32 17.69 2.91
C LEU A 53 25.85 18.69 3.94
N LEU A 54 25.59 19.99 3.83
CA LEU A 54 26.15 20.98 4.77
C LEU A 54 25.53 20.93 6.19
N ASN A 55 24.54 20.07 6.44
CA ASN A 55 23.94 19.85 7.78
C ASN A 55 23.54 18.38 8.06
N ALA A 56 24.19 17.40 7.42
CA ALA A 56 23.81 15.99 7.52
C ALA A 56 23.75 15.45 8.96
N ASP A 57 24.68 15.85 9.85
CA ASP A 57 24.70 15.43 11.26
C ASP A 57 23.47 15.91 12.03
N HIS A 58 23.05 17.16 11.81
CA HIS A 58 21.83 17.71 12.40
C HIS A 58 20.60 16.94 11.89
N HIS A 59 20.53 16.69 10.59
CA HIS A 59 19.44 15.95 9.96
C HIS A 59 19.35 14.50 10.41
N PHE A 60 20.49 13.85 10.60
CA PHE A 60 20.54 12.51 11.16
C PHE A 60 20.08 12.50 12.63
N SER A 61 20.40 13.55 13.39
CA SER A 61 19.92 13.69 14.77
C SER A 61 18.40 13.88 14.84
N LEU A 62 17.82 14.68 13.94
CA LEU A 62 16.36 14.80 13.79
C LEU A 62 15.72 13.47 13.38
N PHE A 63 16.32 12.75 12.42
CA PHE A 63 15.87 11.42 12.00
C PHE A 63 15.87 10.42 13.16
N LYS A 64 16.97 10.35 13.93
CA LYS A 64 17.07 9.48 15.11
C LYS A 64 15.98 9.80 16.13
N THR A 65 15.73 11.09 16.36
CA THR A 65 14.69 11.55 17.31
C THR A 65 13.28 11.18 16.81
N LYS A 66 12.97 11.50 15.55
CA LYS A 66 11.64 11.27 14.95
C LYS A 66 11.26 9.78 14.92
N TYR A 67 12.22 8.91 14.63
CA TYR A 67 11.98 7.46 14.47
C TYR A 67 12.53 6.61 15.62
N GLY A 68 12.94 7.24 16.73
CA GLY A 68 13.43 6.54 17.93
C GLY A 68 14.64 5.64 17.67
N LYS A 69 15.55 6.03 16.77
CA LYS A 69 16.71 5.20 16.39
C LYS A 69 17.84 5.33 17.41
N THR A 70 18.34 4.18 17.86
CA THR A 70 19.50 4.04 18.73
C THR A 70 20.46 3.03 18.14
N TYR A 71 21.77 3.29 18.22
CA TYR A 71 22.82 2.42 17.69
C TYR A 71 23.75 2.01 18.83
N SER A 72 24.13 0.74 18.87
CA SER A 72 24.78 0.13 20.04
C SER A 72 26.26 0.50 20.15
N THR A 73 26.90 0.81 19.02
CA THR A 73 28.31 1.17 18.94
C THR A 73 28.51 2.41 18.08
N GLN A 74 29.64 3.10 18.28
CA GLN A 74 30.03 4.23 17.41
C GLN A 74 30.23 3.76 15.96
N GLU A 75 30.76 2.56 15.76
CA GLU A 75 30.92 1.97 14.42
C GLU A 75 29.57 1.78 13.71
N GLU A 76 28.56 1.27 14.41
CA GLU A 76 27.20 1.15 13.88
C GLU A 76 26.61 2.53 13.58
N HIS A 77 26.77 3.49 14.49
CA HIS A 77 26.32 4.87 14.30
C HIS A 77 26.90 5.48 13.01
N ASP A 78 28.22 5.37 12.82
CA ASP A 78 28.91 5.96 11.67
C ASP A 78 28.55 5.26 10.37
N HIS A 79 28.35 3.94 10.41
CA HIS A 79 27.81 3.17 9.30
C HIS A 79 26.40 3.64 8.91
N ARG A 80 25.48 3.70 9.88
CA ARG A 80 24.09 4.12 9.67
C ARG A 80 23.99 5.56 9.19
N PHE A 81 24.87 6.44 9.68
CA PHE A 81 24.98 7.81 9.19
C PHE A 81 25.44 7.88 7.73
N SER A 82 26.40 7.04 7.33
CA SER A 82 26.83 6.92 5.93
C SER A 82 25.67 6.46 5.02
N VAL A 83 24.92 5.45 5.46
CA VAL A 83 23.73 4.95 4.76
C VAL A 83 22.65 6.03 4.67
N PHE A 84 22.41 6.78 5.75
CA PHE A 84 21.49 7.90 5.78
C PHE A 84 21.81 8.95 4.72
N LYS A 85 23.07 9.38 4.62
CA LYS A 85 23.51 10.32 3.57
C LYS A 85 23.28 9.77 2.17
N ALA A 86 23.50 8.47 1.95
CA ALA A 86 23.25 7.84 0.66
C ALA A 86 21.74 7.81 0.31
N ASN A 87 20.88 7.53 1.28
CA ASN A 87 19.43 7.52 1.10
C ASN A 87 18.85 8.93 0.95
N LEU A 88 19.45 9.96 1.55
CA LEU A 88 19.06 11.35 1.31
C LEU A 88 19.27 11.74 -0.16
N ARG A 89 20.41 11.36 -0.75
CA ARG A 89 20.67 11.55 -2.18
C ARG A 89 19.71 10.74 -3.06
N ARG A 90 19.31 9.53 -2.62
CA ARG A 90 18.28 8.73 -3.30
C ARG A 90 16.94 9.44 -3.28
N ALA A 91 16.50 9.97 -2.14
CA ALA A 91 15.27 10.73 -2.02
C ALA A 91 15.28 11.96 -2.92
N LYS A 92 16.39 12.74 -2.98
CA LYS A 92 16.52 13.89 -3.90
C LYS A 92 16.37 13.47 -5.35
N ARG A 93 17.01 12.36 -5.74
CA ARG A 93 16.85 11.79 -7.08
C ARG A 93 15.42 11.33 -7.34
N HIS A 94 14.77 10.69 -6.38
CA HIS A 94 13.39 10.25 -6.53
C HIS A 94 12.45 11.45 -6.71
N GLN A 95 12.61 12.50 -5.91
CA GLN A 95 11.83 13.73 -6.03
C GLN A 95 11.92 14.37 -7.42
N LEU A 96 13.10 14.35 -8.04
CA LEU A 96 13.31 14.89 -9.40
C LEU A 96 12.65 14.02 -10.49
N LEU A 97 12.56 12.71 -10.27
CA LEU A 97 12.08 11.73 -11.26
C LEU A 97 10.62 11.29 -11.04
N ASP A 98 10.05 11.65 -9.89
CA ASP A 98 8.66 11.49 -9.53
C ASP A 98 8.13 12.78 -8.85
N PRO A 99 7.92 13.83 -9.65
CA PRO A 99 7.58 15.15 -9.13
C PRO A 99 6.09 15.33 -8.80
N SER A 100 5.26 14.30 -9.01
CA SER A 100 3.85 14.30 -8.56
C SER A 100 3.67 13.72 -7.16
N ALA A 101 4.71 13.09 -6.60
CA ALA A 101 4.78 12.71 -5.20
C ALA A 101 5.83 13.53 -4.44
N VAL A 102 5.78 13.37 -3.13
CA VAL A 102 6.78 13.88 -2.20
C VAL A 102 7.65 12.70 -1.77
N HIS A 103 8.94 12.86 -2.00
CA HIS A 103 9.97 11.96 -1.51
C HIS A 103 10.80 12.62 -0.42
N GLY A 104 11.16 11.85 0.61
CA GLY A 104 11.81 12.40 1.78
C GLY A 104 12.49 11.34 2.64
N VAL A 105 12.88 11.75 3.85
CA VAL A 105 13.38 10.86 4.89
C VAL A 105 12.20 10.06 5.47
N THR A 106 12.34 8.74 5.49
CA THR A 106 11.37 7.79 6.06
C THR A 106 12.04 6.99 7.17
N LYS A 107 11.28 6.14 7.88
CA LYS A 107 11.84 5.22 8.89
C LYS A 107 12.89 4.24 8.35
N PHE A 108 13.02 4.14 7.02
CA PHE A 108 13.96 3.28 6.29
C PHE A 108 15.22 4.01 5.82
N SER A 109 15.37 5.30 6.12
CA SER A 109 16.49 6.10 5.61
C SER A 109 17.85 5.67 6.15
N ASP A 110 17.95 4.83 7.17
CA ASP A 110 19.21 4.24 7.66
C ASP A 110 19.44 2.79 7.19
N LEU A 111 18.63 2.29 6.24
CA LEU A 111 18.76 0.94 5.68
C LEU A 111 19.42 0.96 4.30
N THR A 112 20.38 0.06 4.11
CA THR A 112 20.95 -0.24 2.79
C THR A 112 19.88 -0.87 1.88
N PRO A 113 20.04 -0.83 0.55
CA PRO A 113 19.12 -1.51 -0.36
C PRO A 113 18.98 -3.01 -0.10
N SER A 114 20.04 -3.67 0.36
CA SER A 114 20.02 -5.10 0.71
C SER A 114 19.29 -5.37 2.01
N GLU A 115 19.46 -4.55 3.04
CA GLU A 115 18.70 -4.67 4.28
C GLU A 115 17.22 -4.40 4.04
N PHE A 116 16.89 -3.33 3.32
CA PHE A 116 15.50 -2.99 3.00
C PHE A 116 14.82 -4.13 2.23
N ARG A 117 15.49 -4.67 1.19
CA ARG A 117 14.97 -5.81 0.43
C ARG A 117 14.77 -7.05 1.28
N ARG A 118 15.71 -7.37 2.17
CA ARG A 118 15.66 -8.59 2.97
C ARG A 118 14.59 -8.51 4.07
N ASN A 119 14.42 -7.34 4.67
CA ASN A 119 13.66 -7.20 5.91
C ASN A 119 12.24 -6.67 5.69
N HIS A 120 11.97 -5.96 4.59
CA HIS A 120 10.69 -5.29 4.36
C HIS A 120 10.02 -5.66 3.03
N LEU A 121 10.76 -6.34 2.15
CA LEU A 121 10.21 -6.94 0.94
C LEU A 121 10.19 -8.46 1.12
N GLY A 122 9.43 -9.15 0.29
CA GLY A 122 9.16 -10.57 0.54
C GLY A 122 8.40 -11.28 -0.57
N LEU A 123 8.26 -10.66 -1.73
CA LEU A 123 7.66 -11.34 -2.86
C LEU A 123 8.72 -12.16 -3.58
N ASN A 124 8.52 -13.47 -3.63
CA ASN A 124 9.44 -14.35 -4.35
C ASN A 124 9.39 -14.05 -5.86
N LYS A 125 10.54 -13.67 -6.43
CA LYS A 125 10.63 -13.33 -7.86
C LYS A 125 10.54 -14.59 -8.69
N HIS A 126 9.48 -14.71 -9.49
CA HIS A 126 9.45 -15.74 -10.53
C HIS A 126 10.55 -15.47 -11.56
N LYS A 127 11.33 -16.50 -11.91
CA LYS A 127 12.28 -16.43 -13.01
C LYS A 127 11.60 -16.72 -14.36
N ARG A 128 10.39 -17.30 -14.33
CA ARG A 128 9.57 -17.65 -15.50
C ARG A 128 8.17 -17.01 -15.41
N ARG A 129 7.41 -17.07 -16.52
CA ARG A 129 5.98 -16.66 -16.51
C ARG A 129 5.25 -17.45 -15.41
N LEU A 130 4.53 -16.75 -14.53
CA LEU A 130 3.66 -17.36 -13.52
C LEU A 130 2.81 -18.44 -14.19
N ARG A 131 2.93 -19.69 -13.72
CA ARG A 131 1.84 -20.65 -13.88
C ARG A 131 0.98 -20.50 -12.64
N LEU A 132 -0.30 -20.36 -12.87
CA LEU A 132 -1.27 -20.27 -11.81
C LEU A 132 -1.31 -21.60 -11.03
N PRO A 133 -1.51 -21.60 -9.71
CA PRO A 133 -1.88 -22.79 -8.95
C PRO A 133 -3.03 -23.55 -9.61
N ALA A 134 -3.13 -24.86 -9.33
CA ALA A 134 -4.11 -25.72 -9.99
C ALA A 134 -5.56 -25.23 -9.80
N ASP A 135 -5.87 -24.69 -8.61
CA ASP A 135 -7.21 -24.22 -8.25
C ASP A 135 -7.44 -22.72 -8.56
N ALA A 136 -6.44 -22.04 -9.09
CA ALA A 136 -6.53 -20.63 -9.45
C ALA A 136 -7.35 -20.43 -10.72
N ASN A 137 -8.43 -19.66 -10.60
CA ASN A 137 -9.31 -19.35 -11.74
C ASN A 137 -8.81 -18.12 -12.50
N LYS A 138 -9.27 -17.96 -13.75
CA LYS A 138 -9.22 -16.66 -14.42
C LYS A 138 -10.44 -15.87 -13.98
N ALA A 139 -10.24 -14.62 -13.56
CA ALA A 139 -11.35 -13.75 -13.23
C ALA A 139 -12.27 -13.58 -14.47
N PRO A 140 -13.61 -13.56 -14.29
CA PRO A 140 -14.52 -13.27 -15.37
C PRO A 140 -14.30 -11.83 -15.87
N ILE A 141 -14.50 -11.60 -17.17
CA ILE A 141 -14.53 -10.25 -17.73
C ILE A 141 -15.80 -9.56 -17.24
N LEU A 142 -15.63 -8.43 -16.57
CA LEU A 142 -16.71 -7.65 -15.99
C LEU A 142 -17.06 -6.45 -16.88
N PRO A 143 -18.30 -5.94 -16.81
CA PRO A 143 -18.63 -4.64 -17.37
C PRO A 143 -17.75 -3.55 -16.75
N THR A 144 -17.11 -2.76 -17.60
CA THR A 144 -16.28 -1.60 -17.22
C THR A 144 -16.97 -0.28 -17.51
N THR A 145 -18.15 -0.33 -18.15
CA THR A 145 -19.04 0.81 -18.28
C THR A 145 -19.67 1.13 -16.93
N ASP A 146 -19.77 2.41 -16.59
CA ASP A 146 -20.42 2.92 -15.37
C ASP A 146 -19.72 2.58 -14.04
N LEU A 147 -18.41 2.33 -14.06
CA LEU A 147 -17.62 2.31 -12.82
C LEU A 147 -17.63 3.71 -12.18
N PRO A 148 -17.71 3.80 -10.84
CA PRO A 148 -17.59 5.08 -10.15
C PRO A 148 -16.24 5.74 -10.48
N ALA A 149 -16.20 7.07 -10.53
CA ALA A 149 -14.96 7.80 -10.84
C ALA A 149 -13.92 7.64 -9.71
N ASP A 150 -14.40 7.66 -8.47
CA ASP A 150 -13.61 7.49 -7.25
C ASP A 150 -14.26 6.39 -6.42
N PHE A 151 -13.44 5.49 -5.87
CA PHE A 151 -13.93 4.37 -5.07
C PHE A 151 -12.89 3.97 -4.02
N ASP A 152 -13.32 3.78 -2.78
CA ASP A 152 -12.43 3.45 -1.68
C ASP A 152 -13.10 2.51 -0.67
N TRP A 153 -12.61 1.28 -0.56
CA TRP A 153 -13.15 0.28 0.36
C TRP A 153 -13.05 0.68 1.84
N ARG A 154 -12.20 1.65 2.19
CA ARG A 154 -12.13 2.21 3.56
C ARG A 154 -13.44 2.87 3.95
N ASP A 155 -14.08 3.57 3.02
CA ASP A 155 -15.37 4.25 3.23
C ASP A 155 -16.55 3.25 3.28
N HIS A 156 -16.30 2.00 2.89
CA HIS A 156 -17.28 0.93 2.83
C HIS A 156 -17.05 -0.18 3.87
N GLY A 157 -16.08 -0.01 4.78
CA GLY A 157 -15.85 -0.92 5.91
C GLY A 157 -15.17 -2.25 5.57
N ALA A 158 -14.62 -2.41 4.36
CA ALA A 158 -13.98 -3.67 3.93
C ALA A 158 -12.44 -3.68 4.12
N VAL A 159 -11.90 -2.74 4.92
CA VAL A 159 -10.44 -2.58 5.12
C VAL A 159 -10.15 -2.47 6.61
N THR A 160 -9.36 -3.40 7.13
CA THR A 160 -8.85 -3.36 8.52
C THR A 160 -7.83 -2.22 8.71
N PRO A 161 -7.45 -1.88 9.96
CA PRO A 161 -6.34 -0.96 10.23
C PRO A 161 -5.03 -1.38 9.55
N VAL A 162 -4.12 -0.43 9.34
CA VAL A 162 -2.80 -0.73 8.76
C VAL A 162 -1.95 -1.47 9.79
N LYS A 163 -1.32 -2.56 9.36
CA LYS A 163 -0.43 -3.38 10.18
C LYS A 163 1.05 -3.09 9.86
N ASP A 164 1.96 -3.60 10.69
CA ASP A 164 3.42 -3.47 10.47
C ASP A 164 4.09 -4.85 10.48
N GLN A 165 4.65 -5.25 9.33
CA GLN A 165 5.39 -6.51 9.18
C GLN A 165 6.76 -6.49 9.90
N GLY A 166 7.21 -5.32 10.38
CA GLY A 166 8.52 -5.20 11.01
C GLY A 166 9.65 -5.62 10.06
N SER A 167 10.63 -6.36 10.59
CA SER A 167 11.83 -6.81 9.87
C SER A 167 11.71 -8.23 9.32
N CYS A 168 10.53 -8.60 8.84
CA CYS A 168 10.23 -9.90 8.24
C CYS A 168 9.73 -9.70 6.81
N GLY A 169 10.24 -10.48 5.85
CA GLY A 169 9.81 -10.47 4.45
C GLY A 169 8.46 -11.14 4.21
N SER A 170 7.44 -10.80 5.00
CA SER A 170 6.12 -11.43 4.94
C SER A 170 5.06 -10.55 4.28
N CYS A 171 5.43 -9.57 3.44
CA CYS A 171 4.45 -8.71 2.74
C CYS A 171 3.39 -9.50 1.95
N TRP A 172 3.77 -10.68 1.46
CA TRP A 172 2.87 -11.61 0.78
C TRP A 172 1.73 -12.09 1.69
N SER A 173 2.00 -12.37 2.97
CA SER A 173 0.96 -12.80 3.92
C SER A 173 -0.01 -11.66 4.23
N PHE A 174 0.49 -10.44 4.44
CA PHE A 174 -0.34 -9.24 4.67
C PHE A 174 -1.22 -8.88 3.46
N SER A 175 -0.71 -9.05 2.24
CA SER A 175 -1.50 -8.84 1.01
C SER A 175 -2.61 -9.88 0.90
N THR A 176 -2.32 -11.15 1.19
CA THR A 176 -3.28 -12.26 1.20
C THR A 176 -4.37 -12.07 2.27
N THR A 177 -3.98 -11.85 3.52
CA THR A 177 -4.93 -11.66 4.62
C THR A 177 -5.80 -10.45 4.36
N GLY A 178 -5.23 -9.32 3.95
CA GLY A 178 -5.99 -8.10 3.65
C GLY A 178 -7.07 -8.28 2.56
N ALA A 179 -6.77 -9.07 1.52
CA ALA A 179 -7.77 -9.37 0.48
C ALA A 179 -8.88 -10.29 1.02
N LEU A 180 -8.51 -11.29 1.83
CA LEU A 180 -9.47 -12.21 2.44
C LEU A 180 -10.34 -11.53 3.51
N GLU A 181 -9.79 -10.61 4.31
CA GLU A 181 -10.51 -9.78 5.28
C GLU A 181 -11.63 -8.99 4.56
N GLY A 182 -11.29 -8.32 3.46
CA GLY A 182 -12.25 -7.59 2.65
C GLY A 182 -13.31 -8.51 2.03
N ALA A 183 -12.89 -9.60 1.39
CA ALA A 183 -13.83 -10.58 0.81
C ALA A 183 -14.76 -11.21 1.87
N HIS A 184 -14.25 -11.47 3.07
CA HIS A 184 -15.05 -11.95 4.19
C HIS A 184 -16.08 -10.90 4.62
N TYR A 185 -15.69 -9.63 4.76
CA TYR A 185 -16.62 -8.54 5.05
C TYR A 185 -17.73 -8.43 4.00
N LEU A 186 -17.40 -8.56 2.71
CA LEU A 186 -18.41 -8.55 1.65
C LEU A 186 -19.41 -9.71 1.78
N ALA A 187 -18.95 -10.88 2.22
CA ALA A 187 -19.77 -12.08 2.37
C ALA A 187 -20.63 -12.07 3.65
N THR A 188 -20.09 -11.62 4.78
CA THR A 188 -20.70 -11.79 6.10
C THR A 188 -21.13 -10.48 6.77
N ARG A 189 -20.63 -9.33 6.27
CA ARG A 189 -20.70 -8.00 6.91
C ARG A 189 -19.97 -7.90 8.24
N GLU A 190 -19.15 -8.90 8.59
CA GLU A 190 -18.25 -8.85 9.73
C GLU A 190 -16.83 -8.56 9.24
N LEU A 191 -16.23 -7.45 9.69
CA LEU A 191 -14.82 -7.16 9.41
C LEU A 191 -13.99 -7.79 10.52
N VAL A 192 -13.26 -8.85 10.17
CA VAL A 192 -12.35 -9.54 11.09
C VAL A 192 -10.91 -9.23 10.70
N SER A 193 -10.00 -9.19 11.66
CA SER A 193 -8.57 -9.19 11.36
C SER A 193 -8.02 -10.60 11.40
N LEU A 194 -7.37 -11.02 10.32
CA LEU A 194 -6.87 -12.39 10.11
C LEU A 194 -5.39 -12.50 10.44
N SER A 195 -4.96 -13.71 10.81
CA SER A 195 -3.58 -13.98 11.21
C SER A 195 -2.64 -14.07 10.01
N GLU A 196 -1.73 -13.09 9.90
CA GLU A 196 -0.59 -13.22 8.98
C GLU A 196 0.41 -14.28 9.45
N GLN A 197 0.53 -14.46 10.77
CA GLN A 197 1.50 -15.38 11.35
C GLN A 197 1.20 -16.84 11.03
N GLN A 198 -0.08 -17.21 10.95
CA GLN A 198 -0.46 -18.55 10.49
C GLN A 198 0.14 -18.83 9.10
N LEU A 199 0.05 -17.88 8.17
CA LEU A 199 0.65 -18.05 6.84
C LEU A 199 2.17 -18.12 6.94
N VAL A 200 2.81 -17.23 7.70
CA VAL A 200 4.27 -17.24 7.89
C VAL A 200 4.78 -18.59 8.42
N ASP A 201 4.10 -19.18 9.38
CA ASP A 201 4.57 -20.39 10.07
C ASP A 201 4.14 -21.70 9.40
N CYS A 202 3.02 -21.70 8.67
CA CYS A 202 2.37 -22.92 8.20
C CYS A 202 2.30 -23.07 6.69
N ASP A 203 2.38 -21.96 5.94
CA ASP A 203 2.33 -22.02 4.48
C ASP A 203 3.70 -22.36 3.90
N HIS A 204 3.75 -23.51 3.24
CA HIS A 204 4.89 -24.02 2.51
C HIS A 204 4.48 -24.47 1.10
N GLU A 205 3.37 -23.94 0.58
CA GLU A 205 2.91 -24.24 -0.76
C GLU A 205 3.94 -23.79 -1.80
N CYS A 206 4.13 -24.63 -2.82
CA CYS A 206 5.14 -24.43 -3.85
C CYS A 206 4.51 -23.96 -5.15
N ASP A 207 5.21 -23.06 -5.84
CA ASP A 207 4.81 -22.62 -7.18
C ASP A 207 4.79 -23.83 -8.15
N PRO A 208 3.64 -24.15 -8.78
CA PRO A 208 3.58 -25.22 -9.78
C PRO A 208 4.47 -24.99 -11.01
N ALA A 209 4.87 -23.74 -11.27
CA ALA A 209 5.81 -23.37 -12.33
C ALA A 209 7.27 -23.68 -11.97
N GLU A 210 7.61 -23.64 -10.67
CA GLU A 210 8.95 -23.74 -10.13
C GLU A 210 8.92 -24.54 -8.81
N TYR A 211 9.02 -25.88 -8.91
CA TYR A 211 8.86 -26.82 -7.78
C TYR A 211 9.69 -26.51 -6.51
N ASN A 212 10.82 -25.80 -6.65
CA ASN A 212 11.69 -25.41 -5.53
C ASN A 212 11.43 -23.98 -5.03
N SER A 213 10.37 -23.32 -5.48
CA SER A 213 9.98 -21.97 -5.10
C SER A 213 8.71 -22.03 -4.24
N CYS A 214 8.90 -22.35 -2.97
CA CYS A 214 7.82 -22.43 -1.99
C CYS A 214 7.81 -21.23 -1.08
N ASP A 215 6.65 -20.97 -0.48
CA ASP A 215 6.49 -19.94 0.52
C ASP A 215 7.32 -20.32 1.77
N SER A 216 8.09 -19.35 2.28
CA SER A 216 9.16 -19.59 3.23
C SER A 216 9.18 -18.52 4.32
N GLY A 217 8.00 -18.24 4.88
CA GLY A 217 7.82 -17.30 5.98
C GLY A 217 8.42 -15.93 5.69
N CYS A 218 9.36 -15.50 6.54
CA CYS A 218 10.09 -14.24 6.42
C CYS A 218 11.09 -14.18 5.26
N ASN A 219 11.41 -15.31 4.62
CA ASN A 219 12.25 -15.34 3.42
C ASN A 219 11.47 -15.09 2.11
N GLY A 220 10.15 -14.96 2.22
CA GLY A 220 9.26 -14.55 1.14
C GLY A 220 8.31 -15.64 0.69
N GLY A 221 7.31 -15.22 -0.08
CA GLY A 221 6.20 -16.05 -0.54
C GLY A 221 5.37 -15.35 -1.62
N LEU A 222 4.22 -15.93 -1.94
CA LEU A 222 3.34 -15.48 -3.01
C LEU A 222 1.88 -15.55 -2.58
N MET A 223 1.12 -14.48 -2.87
CA MET A 223 -0.28 -14.42 -2.46
C MET A 223 -1.13 -15.56 -3.02
N ASN A 224 -0.84 -16.01 -4.25
CA ASN A 224 -1.54 -17.13 -4.87
C ASN A 224 -1.26 -18.47 -4.18
N ASN A 225 -0.03 -18.70 -3.73
CA ASN A 225 0.32 -19.90 -2.95
C ASN A 225 -0.36 -19.85 -1.58
N ALA A 226 -0.40 -18.67 -0.97
CA ALA A 226 -1.12 -18.47 0.27
C ALA A 226 -2.62 -18.72 0.15
N PHE A 227 -3.29 -18.28 -0.92
CA PHE A 227 -4.70 -18.61 -1.14
C PHE A 227 -4.92 -20.13 -1.33
N GLU A 228 -4.01 -20.82 -2.02
CA GLU A 228 -4.01 -22.28 -2.16
C GLU A 228 -3.85 -22.98 -0.79
N TYR A 229 -2.92 -22.52 0.04
CA TYR A 229 -2.76 -23.02 1.41
C TYR A 229 -4.04 -22.84 2.22
N ILE A 230 -4.69 -21.68 2.13
CA ILE A 230 -5.93 -21.41 2.88
C ILE A 230 -7.05 -22.35 2.45
N LEU A 231 -7.16 -22.63 1.14
CA LEU A 231 -8.10 -23.62 0.62
C LEU A 231 -7.83 -25.02 1.20
N LYS A 232 -6.56 -25.48 1.20
CA LYS A 232 -6.16 -26.82 1.67
C LYS A 232 -6.26 -26.99 3.19
N SER A 233 -5.85 -25.97 3.94
CA SER A 233 -5.88 -25.96 5.41
C SER A 233 -7.31 -25.84 5.95
N GLY A 234 -8.21 -25.24 5.15
CA GLY A 234 -9.63 -25.08 5.44
C GLY A 234 -9.99 -23.71 6.02
N GLY A 235 -9.03 -22.79 6.16
CA GLY A 235 -9.25 -21.41 6.59
C GLY A 235 -8.10 -20.77 7.37
N VAL A 236 -8.31 -19.54 7.84
CA VAL A 236 -7.36 -18.74 8.62
C VAL A 236 -7.99 -18.32 9.95
N GLU A 237 -7.18 -18.33 11.01
CA GLU A 237 -7.51 -17.85 12.36
C GLU A 237 -7.55 -16.31 12.44
N ARG A 238 -8.13 -15.78 13.52
CA ARG A 238 -8.06 -14.34 13.79
C ARG A 238 -6.65 -13.94 14.25
N GLU A 239 -6.28 -12.70 14.00
CA GLU A 239 -5.03 -12.11 14.49
C GLU A 239 -4.89 -12.24 16.02
N GLN A 240 -5.99 -12.08 16.76
CA GLN A 240 -5.99 -12.23 18.22
C GLN A 240 -5.73 -13.68 18.70
N ASP A 241 -6.06 -14.68 17.89
CA ASP A 241 -5.96 -16.10 18.23
C ASP A 241 -4.60 -16.67 17.84
N TYR A 242 -3.99 -16.12 16.79
CA TYR A 242 -2.62 -16.42 16.34
C TYR A 242 -1.88 -15.11 16.00
N PRO A 243 -1.34 -14.39 17.00
CA PRO A 243 -0.76 -13.07 16.81
C PRO A 243 0.54 -13.04 15.99
N TYR A 244 0.75 -11.94 15.27
CA TYR A 244 1.97 -11.67 14.52
C TYR A 244 3.19 -11.42 15.43
N THR A 245 4.27 -12.12 15.13
CA THR A 245 5.55 -12.08 15.86
C THR A 245 6.71 -11.55 15.01
N GLY A 246 6.53 -11.41 13.69
CA GLY A 246 7.55 -10.86 12.79
C GLY A 246 8.80 -11.73 12.64
N ARG A 247 8.64 -13.05 12.78
CA ARG A 247 9.71 -14.05 12.61
C ARG A 247 9.10 -15.40 12.28
N ASP A 248 9.92 -16.31 11.75
CA ASP A 248 9.53 -17.70 11.53
C ASP A 248 9.40 -18.41 12.88
N GLU A 249 8.22 -18.97 13.16
CA GLU A 249 7.99 -19.87 14.28
C GLU A 249 7.46 -21.24 13.81
N LYS A 250 7.24 -22.15 14.75
CA LYS A 250 6.60 -23.43 14.43
C LYS A 250 5.11 -23.20 14.22
N CYS A 251 4.54 -23.79 13.16
CA CYS A 251 3.10 -23.80 12.90
C CYS A 251 2.29 -24.28 14.12
N LYS A 252 1.36 -23.43 14.58
CA LYS A 252 0.43 -23.67 15.71
C LYS A 252 -1.03 -23.66 15.29
N PHE A 253 -1.31 -23.79 13.99
CA PHE A 253 -2.65 -23.66 13.43
C PHE A 253 -3.69 -24.56 14.12
N ASP A 254 -4.77 -23.94 14.62
CA ASP A 254 -5.90 -24.62 15.25
C ASP A 254 -7.16 -24.50 14.38
N LYS A 255 -7.55 -25.63 13.78
CA LYS A 255 -8.75 -25.71 12.93
C LYS A 255 -10.05 -25.32 13.63
N SER A 256 -10.11 -25.39 14.96
CA SER A 256 -11.30 -25.01 15.72
C SER A 256 -11.50 -23.49 15.83
N LYS A 257 -10.48 -22.70 15.49
CA LYS A 257 -10.47 -21.23 15.58
C LYS A 257 -10.51 -20.52 14.23
N ILE A 258 -10.82 -21.25 13.16
CA ILE A 258 -10.95 -20.69 11.81
C ILE A 258 -12.01 -19.58 11.81
N ALA A 259 -11.61 -18.40 11.35
CA ALA A 259 -12.46 -17.21 11.27
C ALA A 259 -12.90 -16.89 9.84
N ALA A 260 -12.05 -17.14 8.85
CA ALA A 260 -12.39 -16.94 7.44
C ALA A 260 -11.89 -18.10 6.59
N LYS A 261 -12.58 -18.34 5.48
CA LYS A 261 -12.28 -19.40 4.52
C LYS A 261 -12.29 -18.84 3.11
N VAL A 262 -11.37 -19.31 2.28
CA VAL A 262 -11.38 -19.06 0.84
C VAL A 262 -12.34 -20.05 0.19
N SER A 263 -13.26 -19.57 -0.65
CA SER A 263 -14.10 -20.43 -1.50
C SER A 263 -13.44 -20.66 -2.86
N ASN A 264 -12.87 -19.60 -3.43
CA ASN A 264 -12.02 -19.63 -4.61
C ASN A 264 -11.14 -18.37 -4.64
N PHE A 265 -10.13 -18.40 -5.49
CA PHE A 265 -9.38 -17.22 -5.87
C PHE A 265 -9.19 -17.17 -7.39
N SER A 266 -9.05 -15.97 -7.90
CA SER A 266 -8.99 -15.69 -9.33
C SER A 266 -7.88 -14.69 -9.64
N VAL A 267 -7.12 -14.95 -10.70
CA VAL A 267 -6.16 -13.98 -11.23
C VAL A 267 -6.86 -13.06 -12.21
N VAL A 268 -6.73 -11.76 -11.95
CA VAL A 268 -7.35 -10.68 -12.71
C VAL A 268 -6.50 -10.37 -13.94
N SER A 269 -7.15 -9.89 -15.00
CA SER A 269 -6.47 -9.40 -16.20
C SER A 269 -5.51 -8.25 -15.86
N THR A 270 -4.47 -8.07 -16.66
CA THR A 270 -3.54 -6.93 -16.56
C THR A 270 -4.12 -5.62 -17.09
N ASP A 271 -5.42 -5.60 -17.37
CA ASP A 271 -6.17 -4.46 -17.90
C ASP A 271 -6.68 -3.62 -16.71
N GLU A 272 -6.30 -2.34 -16.66
CA GLU A 272 -6.60 -1.47 -15.51
C GLU A 272 -8.12 -1.32 -15.26
N ASP A 273 -8.94 -1.32 -16.31
CA ASP A 273 -10.39 -1.21 -16.16
C ASP A 273 -10.99 -2.51 -15.61
N GLN A 274 -10.46 -3.67 -16.02
CA GLN A 274 -10.83 -4.95 -15.40
C GLN A 274 -10.36 -5.05 -13.95
N ILE A 275 -9.20 -4.49 -13.60
CA ILE A 275 -8.73 -4.40 -12.21
C ILE A 275 -9.71 -3.54 -11.40
N ALA A 276 -10.08 -2.36 -11.90
CA ALA A 276 -11.06 -1.48 -11.24
C ALA A 276 -12.43 -2.17 -11.09
N ALA A 277 -12.92 -2.85 -12.12
CA ALA A 277 -14.19 -3.57 -12.06
C ALA A 277 -14.17 -4.72 -11.05
N ASN A 278 -13.08 -5.49 -10.99
CA ASN A 278 -12.93 -6.57 -10.01
C ASN A 278 -12.83 -6.00 -8.59
N LEU A 279 -12.11 -4.89 -8.40
CA LEU A 279 -12.00 -4.22 -7.11
C LEU A 279 -13.38 -3.78 -6.59
N VAL A 280 -14.19 -3.13 -7.43
CA VAL A 280 -15.54 -2.66 -7.05
C VAL A 280 -16.47 -3.83 -6.77
N LYS A 281 -16.39 -4.91 -7.57
CA LYS A 281 -17.34 -6.04 -7.46
C LYS A 281 -16.97 -7.03 -6.35
N HIS A 282 -15.69 -7.31 -6.15
CA HIS A 282 -15.21 -8.44 -5.36
C HIS A 282 -14.47 -8.05 -4.08
N GLY A 283 -14.24 -6.76 -3.84
CA GLY A 283 -13.52 -6.31 -2.65
C GLY A 283 -12.07 -5.92 -2.96
N PRO A 284 -11.29 -5.59 -1.92
CA PRO A 284 -9.86 -5.36 -2.02
C PRO A 284 -9.11 -6.49 -2.74
N LEU A 285 -8.12 -6.13 -3.56
CA LEU A 285 -7.36 -7.09 -4.38
C LEU A 285 -5.93 -7.21 -3.88
N ALA A 286 -5.42 -8.45 -3.79
CA ALA A 286 -4.00 -8.69 -3.51
C ALA A 286 -3.18 -8.38 -4.77
N VAL A 287 -2.21 -7.47 -4.66
CA VAL A 287 -1.38 -7.04 -5.80
C VAL A 287 0.10 -7.05 -5.47
N ALA A 288 0.93 -7.22 -6.49
CA ALA A 288 2.37 -7.08 -6.35
C ALA A 288 2.90 -5.85 -7.10
N ILE A 289 3.91 -5.19 -6.52
CA ILE A 289 4.53 -3.98 -7.06
C ILE A 289 6.05 -4.00 -6.87
N ASN A 290 6.77 -3.26 -7.70
CA ASN A 290 8.16 -2.90 -7.44
C ASN A 290 8.23 -1.76 -6.43
N ALA A 291 8.76 -2.03 -5.24
CA ALA A 291 8.75 -1.08 -4.12
C ALA A 291 9.93 -0.10 -4.08
N ILE A 292 10.72 0.02 -5.15
CA ILE A 292 11.92 0.88 -5.16
C ILE A 292 11.62 2.35 -4.82
N TRP A 293 10.50 2.88 -5.30
CA TRP A 293 10.06 4.26 -5.05
C TRP A 293 9.38 4.42 -3.69
N MET A 294 8.82 3.34 -3.15
CA MET A 294 8.10 3.33 -1.87
C MET A 294 9.05 3.57 -0.68
N GLN A 295 10.32 3.18 -0.76
CA GLN A 295 11.27 3.35 0.35
C GLN A 295 11.37 4.82 0.80
N THR A 296 11.28 5.78 -0.12
CA THR A 296 11.40 7.22 0.17
C THR A 296 10.08 7.98 0.04
N TYR A 297 8.96 7.30 -0.19
CA TYR A 297 7.66 7.93 -0.37
C TYR A 297 7.12 8.51 0.94
N ILE A 298 6.60 9.74 0.87
CA ILE A 298 5.93 10.42 1.98
C ILE A 298 4.45 10.64 1.68
N GLY A 299 4.12 11.11 0.47
CA GLY A 299 2.73 11.38 0.10
C GLY A 299 2.59 11.89 -1.33
N GLY A 300 1.35 12.19 -1.73
CA GLY A 300 1.01 12.60 -3.10
C GLY A 300 0.87 11.40 -4.04
N VAL A 301 0.58 11.65 -5.31
CA VAL A 301 0.37 10.58 -6.29
C VAL A 301 1.70 10.27 -6.98
N SER A 302 2.29 9.15 -6.58
CA SER A 302 3.54 8.67 -7.16
C SER A 302 3.34 8.25 -8.61
N CYS A 303 4.11 8.86 -9.51
CA CYS A 303 4.10 8.58 -10.93
C CYS A 303 5.49 8.68 -11.56
N PRO A 304 6.42 7.80 -11.16
CA PRO A 304 7.81 7.88 -11.60
C PRO A 304 7.93 7.73 -13.13
N TYR A 305 8.87 8.47 -13.72
CA TYR A 305 9.12 8.35 -15.17
C TYR A 305 9.58 6.96 -15.59
N ILE A 306 10.31 6.28 -14.71
CA ILE A 306 10.87 4.94 -14.96
C ILE A 306 10.63 4.05 -13.75
N CYS A 307 10.13 2.84 -14.00
CA CYS A 307 10.05 1.82 -12.97
C CYS A 307 10.05 0.44 -13.60
N SER A 308 10.88 -0.46 -13.09
CA SER A 308 10.96 -1.84 -13.57
C SER A 308 9.66 -2.57 -13.27
N LYS A 309 9.26 -3.47 -14.18
CA LYS A 309 8.11 -4.36 -13.96
C LYS A 309 8.44 -5.57 -13.08
N SER A 310 9.68 -5.70 -12.61
CA SER A 310 10.09 -6.75 -11.67
C SER A 310 9.53 -6.42 -10.28
N GLN A 311 8.40 -7.01 -9.93
CA GLN A 311 7.77 -6.87 -8.63
C GLN A 311 8.63 -7.53 -7.53
N ASP A 312 8.61 -6.97 -6.33
CA ASP A 312 9.31 -7.50 -5.14
C ASP A 312 8.53 -7.31 -3.84
N HIS A 313 7.35 -6.69 -3.89
CA HIS A 313 6.54 -6.38 -2.72
C HIS A 313 5.07 -6.74 -2.94
N GLY A 314 4.45 -7.38 -1.95
CA GLY A 314 3.03 -7.66 -1.91
C GLY A 314 2.29 -6.57 -1.13
N VAL A 315 1.22 -6.03 -1.71
CA VAL A 315 0.40 -4.95 -1.13
C VAL A 315 -1.07 -5.19 -1.43
N LEU A 316 -1.95 -4.40 -0.84
CA LEU A 316 -3.40 -4.55 -1.04
C LEU A 316 -3.96 -3.34 -1.78
N LEU A 317 -4.60 -3.56 -2.93
CA LEU A 317 -5.32 -2.54 -3.65
C LEU A 317 -6.71 -2.38 -3.02
N VAL A 318 -7.03 -1.18 -2.52
CA VAL A 318 -8.27 -0.91 -1.78
C VAL A 318 -9.18 0.12 -2.45
N GLY A 319 -8.67 0.86 -3.43
CA GLY A 319 -9.43 1.91 -4.09
C GLY A 319 -8.73 2.51 -5.29
N TYR A 320 -9.38 3.49 -5.90
CA TYR A 320 -8.82 4.38 -6.90
C TYR A 320 -9.50 5.75 -6.87
N GLY A 321 -8.81 6.75 -7.40
CA GLY A 321 -9.38 8.06 -7.66
C GLY A 321 -9.20 8.47 -9.12
N ALA A 322 -10.08 9.33 -9.63
CA ALA A 322 -10.02 9.87 -10.97
C ALA A 322 -9.03 11.03 -11.10
N ALA A 323 -8.78 11.75 -10.00
CA ALA A 323 -8.00 12.98 -10.03
C ALA A 323 -6.98 13.12 -8.88
N GLY A 324 -5.76 12.66 -9.15
CA GLY A 324 -4.58 13.05 -8.40
C GLY A 324 -3.86 14.19 -9.12
N TYR A 325 -3.77 15.36 -8.47
CA TYR A 325 -3.11 16.53 -9.07
C TYR A 325 -1.63 16.24 -9.34
N ALA A 326 -1.22 16.27 -10.61
CA ALA A 326 0.18 16.16 -11.03
C ALA A 326 0.70 17.54 -11.48
N PRO A 327 1.48 18.26 -10.64
CA PRO A 327 1.90 19.64 -10.91
C PRO A 327 2.61 19.82 -12.25
N ILE A 328 3.42 18.82 -12.67
CA ILE A 328 4.22 18.88 -13.89
C ILE A 328 3.39 18.76 -15.17
N ARG A 329 2.25 18.07 -15.12
CA ARG A 329 1.42 17.83 -16.31
C ARG A 329 0.26 18.81 -16.41
N LEU A 330 0.09 19.69 -15.41
CA LEU A 330 -1.07 20.58 -15.27
C LEU A 330 -2.39 19.82 -15.46
N LYS A 331 -2.41 18.55 -15.05
CA LYS A 331 -3.53 17.64 -15.29
C LYS A 331 -3.62 16.61 -14.18
N ASP A 332 -4.86 16.32 -13.82
CA ASP A 332 -5.21 15.22 -12.96
C ASP A 332 -4.94 13.87 -13.64
N LYS A 333 -4.35 12.95 -12.87
CA LYS A 333 -4.20 11.56 -13.29
C LYS A 333 -4.98 10.63 -12.36
N PRO A 334 -5.62 9.59 -12.92
CA PRO A 334 -6.19 8.55 -12.09
C PRO A 334 -5.08 7.84 -11.31
N TYR A 335 -5.41 7.29 -10.15
CA TYR A 335 -4.46 6.61 -9.29
C TYR A 335 -5.11 5.46 -8.53
N TRP A 336 -4.29 4.48 -8.16
CA TRP A 336 -4.59 3.41 -7.24
C TRP A 336 -4.35 3.84 -5.80
N ILE A 337 -5.23 3.42 -4.88
CA ILE A 337 -5.05 3.55 -3.43
C ILE A 337 -4.60 2.18 -2.92
N ILE A 338 -3.36 2.13 -2.44
CA ILE A 338 -2.71 0.89 -2.04
C ILE A 338 -2.46 0.93 -0.53
N LYS A 339 -2.98 -0.05 0.20
CA LYS A 339 -2.66 -0.29 1.61
C LYS A 339 -1.33 -1.05 1.70
N ASN A 340 -0.40 -0.52 2.48
CA ASN A 340 0.89 -1.13 2.74
C ASN A 340 0.91 -1.84 4.12
N SER A 341 1.97 -2.60 4.38
CA SER A 341 2.19 -3.38 5.61
C SER A 341 3.39 -2.87 6.41
N TRP A 342 3.70 -1.58 6.31
CA TRP A 342 4.83 -0.94 7.00
C TRP A 342 4.36 0.03 8.08
N GLY A 343 3.21 -0.21 8.69
CA GLY A 343 2.66 0.64 9.75
C GLY A 343 2.12 1.98 9.26
N GLU A 344 1.31 2.61 10.10
CA GLU A 344 0.64 3.90 9.81
C GLU A 344 1.61 5.08 9.72
N ASN A 345 2.81 4.95 10.30
CA ASN A 345 3.84 5.99 10.30
C ASN A 345 4.64 6.08 8.98
N TRP A 346 4.25 5.32 7.96
CA TRP A 346 4.85 5.35 6.62
C TRP A 346 3.84 5.82 5.58
N GLY A 347 4.30 6.59 4.58
CA GLY A 347 3.44 7.10 3.51
C GLY A 347 2.28 7.96 4.03
N GLU A 348 1.13 7.89 3.37
CA GLU A 348 -0.08 8.59 3.81
C GLU A 348 -0.87 7.71 4.77
N ASN A 349 -0.52 7.74 6.06
CA ASN A 349 -1.15 6.91 7.10
C ASN A 349 -1.11 5.40 6.77
N GLY A 350 0.01 4.93 6.21
CA GLY A 350 0.19 3.54 5.77
C GLY A 350 -0.24 3.25 4.33
N TYR A 351 -0.71 4.26 3.60
CA TYR A 351 -1.18 4.11 2.22
C TYR A 351 -0.21 4.73 1.21
N TYR A 352 -0.27 4.21 -0.01
CA TYR A 352 0.47 4.65 -1.17
C TYR A 352 -0.49 4.96 -2.30
N LYS A 353 -0.43 6.20 -2.83
CA LYS A 353 -1.18 6.56 -4.04
C LYS A 353 -0.25 6.42 -5.24
N PHE A 354 -0.66 5.60 -6.21
CA PHE A 354 0.18 5.26 -7.37
C PHE A 354 -0.56 5.51 -8.67
N CYS A 355 0.03 6.21 -9.63
CA CYS A 355 -0.68 6.60 -10.84
C CYS A 355 -1.08 5.40 -11.70
N ARG A 356 -2.29 5.51 -12.25
CA ARG A 356 -2.82 4.69 -13.34
C ARG A 356 -2.31 5.26 -14.66
N ALA A 357 -1.64 4.44 -15.46
CA ALA A 357 -0.77 4.95 -16.53
C ALA A 357 -0.76 4.10 -17.82
N ASP A 358 -1.65 3.10 -17.93
CA ASP A 358 -1.89 2.27 -19.11
C ASP A 358 -0.62 1.60 -19.67
N ARG A 359 0.39 1.41 -18.82
CA ARG A 359 1.71 0.88 -19.19
C ARG A 359 2.27 -0.12 -18.20
N ASN A 360 1.50 -0.44 -17.15
CA ASN A 360 1.90 -1.35 -16.09
C ASN A 360 3.22 -0.91 -15.43
N LEU A 361 3.20 0.33 -14.93
CA LEU A 361 4.33 0.96 -14.26
C LEU A 361 4.61 0.25 -12.93
N CYS A 362 5.88 0.01 -12.61
CA CYS A 362 6.28 -0.79 -11.45
C CYS A 362 5.70 -2.22 -11.40
N GLY A 363 5.13 -2.71 -12.51
CA GLY A 363 4.54 -4.04 -12.57
C GLY A 363 3.21 -4.18 -11.83
N VAL A 364 2.59 -3.10 -11.33
CA VAL A 364 1.41 -3.17 -10.43
C VAL A 364 0.23 -3.98 -10.99
N ASP A 365 0.04 -3.98 -12.31
CA ASP A 365 -1.08 -4.68 -12.96
C ASP A 365 -0.75 -6.16 -13.28
N SER A 366 0.49 -6.61 -13.02
CA SER A 366 0.98 -7.89 -13.54
C SER A 366 0.55 -9.12 -12.74
N MET A 367 0.35 -8.93 -11.43
CA MET A 367 -0.04 -9.98 -10.50
C MET A 367 -1.09 -9.37 -9.59
N VAL A 368 -2.35 -9.54 -9.99
CA VAL A 368 -3.53 -9.07 -9.29
C VAL A 368 -4.42 -10.26 -9.07
N SER A 369 -4.78 -10.51 -7.82
CA SER A 369 -5.60 -11.64 -7.42
C SER A 369 -6.79 -11.18 -6.61
N SER A 370 -7.96 -11.64 -7.01
CA SER A 370 -9.21 -11.51 -6.27
C SER A 370 -9.45 -12.81 -5.51
N VAL A 371 -10.04 -12.70 -4.33
CA VAL A 371 -10.42 -13.85 -3.51
C VAL A 371 -11.90 -13.75 -3.17
N ALA A 372 -12.58 -14.89 -3.13
CA ALA A 372 -13.95 -14.98 -2.63
C ALA A 372 -13.94 -15.73 -1.29
N ALA A 373 -14.64 -15.20 -0.29
CA ALA A 373 -14.81 -15.86 0.99
C ALA A 373 -16.06 -16.76 0.99
N VAL A 374 -16.09 -17.77 1.85
CA VAL A 374 -17.31 -18.55 2.13
C VAL A 374 -18.14 -17.82 3.18
N HIS A 375 -19.46 -17.72 2.97
CA HIS A 375 -20.40 -17.39 4.04
C HIS A 375 -20.51 -18.62 4.95
N THR A 376 -19.92 -18.56 6.15
CA THR A 376 -20.07 -19.61 7.17
C THR A 376 -21.44 -19.56 7.82
#